data_AF-A0A9E6B039-F1
#
_entry.id   AF-A0A9E6B039-F1
#
_cell.length_a   1.000
_cell.length_b   1.000
_cell.length_c   1.000
_cell.angle_alpha   90.00
_cell.angle_beta   90.00
_cell.angle_gamma   90.00
#
_symmetry.space_group_name_H-M   'P 1'
#
loop_
_entity.id
_entity.type
_entity.pdbx_description
1 polymer ?
#
loop_
_entity_poly.entity_id
_entity_poly.type
_entity_poly.pdbx_seq_one_letter_code
_entity_poly.pdbx_strand_id
1 'polypeptide(L)'
;MLELAQVFDSFWDEYCQNHALPEHTLTCINDLRCCQTSYFGGNLLLCNKCGHEHFCYHSCKSRFCPKCYKKQQDKWLVERRKELLNCLYFHLVLTVPQELHELCKRYPKIVYGILMRESAAAILLLCKDKKYLGANAGIMEVLHTWTRSQLLHPHVHCLVPAGGLTENGDWQKSRESFLIPVKALSDIFRAKVRDALKKEGIFNAVPSRAWKIRWVTYAKPSVQGANKVLEYLARYVFKSSISNSNILNINQLTKEVTFRYCDHKKGWQKMTLSAEQFIARIIQHMLPKGFQKIRYYGFWNSSKKEKMKKIIYLLGPHPDSSKDEDSDKLNLLCPHCHKGQMLFFKSIIRERWRAPP
;
A
#
# COMPACT_ATOMS: atom_id res chain seq x y z
N MET A 1 5.88 -7.97 22.97
CA MET A 1 6.16 -7.09 21.82
C MET A 1 5.22 -5.90 21.94
N LEU A 2 5.72 -4.66 21.86
CA LEU A 2 4.85 -3.48 21.88
C LEU A 2 4.06 -3.36 20.58
N GLU A 3 2.84 -2.88 20.67
CA GLU A 3 1.93 -2.74 19.54
C GLU A 3 1.51 -1.30 19.33
N LEU A 4 1.24 -0.94 18.06
CA LEU A 4 0.70 0.38 17.74
C LEU A 4 -0.62 0.65 18.46
N ALA A 5 -1.43 -0.38 18.68
CA ALA A 5 -2.67 -0.28 19.46
C ALA A 5 -2.43 0.26 20.87
N GLN A 6 -1.38 -0.19 21.56
CA GLN A 6 -1.06 0.26 22.92
C GLN A 6 -0.70 1.75 23.00
N VAL A 7 -0.12 2.32 21.93
CA VAL A 7 0.10 3.77 21.85
C VAL A 7 -1.24 4.50 21.84
N PHE A 8 -2.17 4.05 21.00
CA PHE A 8 -3.50 4.63 20.92
C PHE A 8 -4.30 4.38 22.21
N ASP A 9 -4.23 3.20 22.81
CA ASP A 9 -4.89 2.92 24.09
C ASP A 9 -4.40 3.84 25.21
N SER A 10 -3.13 4.26 25.18
CA SER A 10 -2.55 5.11 26.22
C SER A 10 -2.85 6.61 26.04
N PHE A 11 -2.95 7.10 24.80
CA PHE A 11 -2.91 8.55 24.53
C PHE A 11 -4.01 9.06 23.58
N TRP A 12 -4.86 8.18 23.04
CA TRP A 12 -5.82 8.56 22.00
C TRP A 12 -6.94 9.46 22.50
N ASP A 13 -7.44 9.22 23.71
CA ASP A 13 -8.57 9.97 24.24
C ASP A 13 -8.15 11.43 24.53
N GLU A 14 -6.95 11.63 25.12
CA GLU A 14 -6.34 12.95 25.27
C GLU A 14 -6.08 13.63 23.92
N TYR A 15 -5.60 12.88 22.92
CA TYR A 15 -5.41 13.42 21.57
C TYR A 15 -6.75 13.88 20.95
N CYS A 16 -7.83 13.13 21.11
CA CYS A 16 -9.16 13.49 20.58
C CYS A 16 -9.77 14.72 21.26
N GLN A 17 -9.44 14.99 22.53
CA GLN A 17 -9.92 16.19 23.23
C GLN A 17 -9.31 17.47 22.63
N ASN A 18 -8.09 17.38 22.10
CA ASN A 18 -7.34 18.52 21.58
C ASN A 18 -7.41 18.68 20.05
N HIS A 19 -7.95 17.68 19.33
CA HIS A 19 -7.91 17.65 17.86
C HIS A 19 -9.25 17.25 17.24
N ALA A 20 -9.78 18.08 16.34
CA ALA A 20 -10.94 17.74 15.53
C ALA A 20 -10.56 16.77 14.41
N LEU A 21 -11.11 15.55 14.45
CA LEU A 21 -10.74 14.46 13.53
C LEU A 21 -11.93 13.99 12.68
N PRO A 22 -11.69 13.60 11.42
CA PRO A 22 -12.72 12.96 10.61
C PRO A 22 -13.23 11.65 11.22
N GLU A 23 -14.54 11.37 11.06
CA GLU A 23 -15.19 10.13 11.57
C GLU A 23 -14.46 8.84 11.13
N HIS A 24 -13.95 8.81 9.89
CA HIS A 24 -13.24 7.65 9.37
C HIS A 24 -11.91 7.40 10.09
N THR A 25 -11.24 8.45 10.58
CA THR A 25 -10.03 8.34 11.39
C THR A 25 -10.36 7.74 12.75
N LEU A 26 -11.40 8.26 13.41
CA LEU A 26 -11.89 7.74 14.70
C LEU A 26 -12.26 6.25 14.59
N THR A 27 -13.04 5.90 13.56
CA THR A 27 -13.43 4.51 13.29
C THR A 27 -12.21 3.62 13.05
N CYS A 28 -11.23 4.08 12.26
CA CYS A 28 -10.04 3.29 11.93
C CYS A 28 -9.15 3.07 13.16
N ILE A 29 -9.05 4.04 14.07
CA ILE A 29 -8.30 3.86 15.33
C ILE A 29 -9.02 2.91 16.27
N ASN A 30 -10.34 3.03 16.41
CA ASN A 30 -11.12 2.08 17.19
C ASN A 30 -10.96 0.64 16.65
N ASP A 31 -11.08 0.46 15.33
CA ASP A 31 -10.87 -0.83 14.68
C ASP A 31 -9.45 -1.39 14.95
N LEU A 32 -8.44 -0.52 15.01
CA LEU A 32 -7.06 -0.90 15.33
C LEU A 32 -6.89 -1.33 16.80
N ARG A 33 -7.48 -0.59 17.75
CA ARG A 33 -7.45 -0.90 19.20
C ARG A 33 -8.16 -2.21 19.52
N CYS A 34 -9.30 -2.46 18.88
CA CYS A 34 -10.09 -3.67 19.09
C CYS A 34 -9.68 -4.86 18.21
N CYS A 35 -8.62 -4.75 17.40
CA CYS A 35 -8.26 -5.79 16.44
C CYS A 35 -7.83 -7.09 17.13
N GLN A 36 -8.43 -8.23 16.70
CA GLN A 36 -8.21 -9.56 17.29
C GLN A 36 -8.65 -9.66 18.76
N THR A 37 -9.75 -9.00 19.10
CA THR A 37 -10.46 -9.19 20.38
C THR A 37 -11.89 -9.67 20.13
N SER A 38 -12.63 -9.98 21.20
CA SER A 38 -14.05 -10.37 21.15
C SER A 38 -14.94 -9.37 20.38
N TYR A 39 -14.53 -8.09 20.32
CA TYR A 39 -15.23 -7.04 19.60
C TYR A 39 -15.54 -7.39 18.13
N PHE A 40 -14.60 -8.07 17.44
CA PHE A 40 -14.78 -8.52 16.05
C PHE A 40 -15.35 -9.93 15.93
N GLY A 41 -15.73 -10.55 17.04
CA GLY A 41 -16.09 -11.97 17.11
C GLY A 41 -14.87 -12.88 16.90
N GLY A 42 -15.13 -14.16 16.74
CA GLY A 42 -14.07 -15.16 16.62
C GLY A 42 -14.60 -16.58 16.60
N ASN A 43 -13.69 -17.53 16.75
CA ASN A 43 -14.02 -18.94 16.92
C ASN A 43 -13.40 -19.46 18.21
N LEU A 44 -14.17 -20.23 18.97
CA LEU A 44 -13.65 -21.06 20.05
C LEU A 44 -13.27 -22.41 19.45
N LEU A 45 -12.00 -22.79 19.66
CA LEU A 45 -11.48 -24.10 19.29
C LEU A 45 -11.26 -24.94 20.56
N LEU A 46 -11.52 -26.24 20.48
CA LEU A 46 -11.24 -27.20 21.55
C LEU A 46 -10.20 -28.23 21.10
N CYS A 47 -9.24 -28.51 21.98
CA CYS A 47 -8.30 -29.59 21.76
C CYS A 47 -8.99 -30.96 21.85
N ASN A 48 -8.88 -31.77 20.81
CA ASN A 48 -9.46 -33.11 20.78
C ASN A 48 -8.80 -34.15 21.71
N LYS A 49 -7.73 -33.77 22.43
CA LYS A 49 -7.05 -34.66 23.40
C LYS A 49 -7.14 -34.20 24.85
N CYS A 50 -6.98 -32.91 25.12
CA CYS A 50 -6.91 -32.38 26.49
C CYS A 50 -8.02 -31.37 26.82
N GLY A 51 -8.97 -31.16 25.91
CA GLY A 51 -10.10 -30.23 26.12
C GLY A 51 -9.73 -28.75 26.19
N HIS A 52 -8.44 -28.39 26.01
CA HIS A 52 -7.98 -27.01 26.10
C HIS A 52 -8.74 -26.09 25.13
N GLU A 53 -9.24 -24.99 25.67
CA GLU A 53 -9.93 -23.93 24.93
C GLU A 53 -8.93 -22.96 24.31
N HIS A 54 -9.11 -22.64 23.03
CA HIS A 54 -8.32 -21.63 22.34
C HIS A 54 -9.22 -20.66 21.58
N PHE A 55 -9.11 -19.38 21.90
CA PHE A 55 -9.88 -18.31 21.27
C PHE A 55 -9.14 -17.76 20.04
N CYS A 56 -9.75 -17.89 18.87
CA CYS A 56 -9.26 -17.30 17.62
C CYS A 56 -10.14 -16.12 17.21
N TYR A 57 -9.79 -14.92 17.66
CA TYR A 57 -10.52 -13.69 17.32
C TYR A 57 -10.27 -13.22 15.88
N HIS A 58 -11.30 -12.63 15.28
CA HIS A 58 -11.20 -12.09 13.93
C HIS A 58 -10.43 -10.75 13.89
N SER A 59 -9.74 -10.52 12.78
CA SER A 59 -8.99 -9.29 12.54
C SER A 59 -9.91 -8.16 12.05
N CYS A 60 -9.59 -6.90 12.37
CA CYS A 60 -10.36 -5.74 11.89
C CYS A 60 -10.32 -5.52 10.36
N LYS A 61 -9.39 -6.18 9.67
CA LYS A 61 -9.09 -6.03 8.24
C LYS A 61 -8.70 -4.63 7.78
N SER A 62 -8.47 -3.68 8.68
CA SER A 62 -7.99 -2.34 8.31
C SER A 62 -6.58 -2.40 7.70
N ARG A 63 -6.40 -1.73 6.56
CA ARG A 63 -5.09 -1.49 5.91
C ARG A 63 -4.12 -0.66 6.75
N PHE A 64 -4.61 -0.02 7.81
CA PHE A 64 -3.81 0.73 8.76
C PHE A 64 -3.29 -0.16 9.90
N CYS A 65 -3.93 -1.32 10.13
CA CYS A 65 -3.61 -2.19 11.24
C CYS A 65 -2.34 -3.03 10.97
N PRO A 66 -1.26 -2.86 11.77
CA PRO A 66 -0.04 -3.63 11.62
C PRO A 66 -0.20 -5.11 12.01
N LYS A 67 -1.33 -5.54 12.58
CA LYS A 67 -1.64 -6.98 12.77
C LYS A 67 -2.23 -7.63 11.52
N CYS A 68 -2.98 -6.86 10.73
CA CYS A 68 -3.76 -7.39 9.61
C CYS A 68 -2.96 -7.50 8.29
N TYR A 69 -1.89 -6.70 8.14
CA TYR A 69 -1.28 -6.49 6.83
C TYR A 69 -0.77 -7.77 6.17
N LYS A 70 -0.15 -8.69 6.94
CA LYS A 70 0.57 -9.84 6.36
C LYS A 70 -0.37 -10.78 5.61
N LYS A 71 -1.45 -11.23 6.26
CA LYS A 71 -2.42 -12.13 5.63
C LYS A 71 -3.09 -11.51 4.40
N GLN A 72 -3.38 -10.20 4.44
CA GLN A 72 -3.94 -9.50 3.28
C GLN A 72 -2.94 -9.35 2.15
N GLN A 73 -1.69 -9.04 2.48
CA GLN A 73 -0.59 -8.94 1.54
C GLN A 73 -0.34 -10.27 0.84
N ASP A 74 -0.30 -11.37 1.59
CA ASP A 74 -0.08 -12.72 1.05
C ASP A 74 -1.22 -13.11 0.10
N LYS A 75 -2.48 -12.91 0.50
CA LYS A 75 -3.64 -13.16 -0.37
C LYS A 75 -3.58 -12.33 -1.65
N TRP A 76 -3.27 -11.04 -1.54
CA TRP A 76 -3.15 -10.18 -2.71
C TRP A 76 -1.99 -10.59 -3.62
N LEU A 77 -0.86 -11.01 -3.05
CA LEU A 77 0.28 -11.51 -3.82
C LEU A 77 -0.08 -12.73 -4.66
N VAL A 78 -0.76 -13.71 -4.07
CA VAL A 78 -1.23 -14.92 -4.77
C VAL A 78 -2.12 -14.55 -5.96
N GLU A 79 -3.09 -13.65 -5.77
CA GLU A 79 -3.96 -13.20 -6.86
C GLU A 79 -3.17 -12.48 -7.97
N ARG A 80 -2.23 -11.61 -7.61
CA ARG A 80 -1.47 -10.81 -8.58
C ARG A 80 -0.42 -11.61 -9.33
N ARG A 81 0.14 -12.67 -8.73
CA ARG A 81 1.08 -13.59 -9.40
C ARG A 81 0.44 -14.27 -10.60
N LYS A 82 -0.86 -14.58 -10.54
CA LYS A 82 -1.64 -15.15 -11.65
C LYS A 82 -1.79 -14.21 -12.84
N GLU A 83 -1.66 -12.90 -12.60
CA GLU A 83 -1.78 -11.85 -13.62
C GLU A 83 -0.42 -11.41 -14.17
N LEU A 84 0.70 -11.96 -13.67
CA LEU A 84 2.01 -11.60 -14.17
C LEU A 84 2.21 -12.11 -15.59
N LEU A 85 2.62 -11.19 -16.46
CA LEU A 85 3.08 -11.47 -17.81
C LEU A 85 4.52 -11.99 -17.80
N ASN A 86 4.81 -12.91 -18.71
CA ASN A 86 6.15 -13.42 -18.98
C ASN A 86 7.02 -12.39 -19.73
N CYS A 87 7.37 -11.29 -19.04
CA CYS A 87 8.24 -10.25 -19.57
C CYS A 87 9.04 -9.58 -18.44
N LEU A 88 10.03 -8.77 -18.80
CA LEU A 88 10.65 -7.85 -17.85
C LEU A 88 9.64 -6.78 -17.40
N TYR A 89 9.95 -6.11 -16.30
CA TYR A 89 9.14 -5.02 -15.75
C TYR A 89 10.02 -3.82 -15.42
N PHE A 90 9.44 -2.64 -15.47
CA PHE A 90 10.04 -1.41 -14.97
C PHE A 90 9.33 -0.97 -13.71
N HIS A 91 10.13 -0.57 -12.71
CA HIS A 91 9.65 0.11 -11.52
C HIS A 91 9.85 1.61 -11.69
N LEU A 92 8.74 2.32 -11.81
CA LEU A 92 8.71 3.77 -11.90
C LEU A 92 8.25 4.35 -10.56
N VAL A 93 8.83 5.48 -10.16
CA VAL A 93 8.40 6.24 -8.99
C VAL A 93 8.20 7.68 -9.36
N LEU A 94 7.01 8.19 -9.11
CA LEU A 94 6.65 9.58 -9.34
C LEU A 94 6.26 10.23 -8.02
N THR A 95 6.95 11.32 -7.70
CA THR A 95 6.89 11.98 -6.39
C THR A 95 6.52 13.43 -6.59
N VAL A 96 5.59 13.94 -5.78
CA VAL A 96 5.33 15.39 -5.72
C VAL A 96 6.38 16.07 -4.84
N PRO A 97 6.79 17.30 -5.13
CA PRO A 97 7.73 18.00 -4.28
C PRO A 97 7.09 18.44 -2.95
N GLN A 98 7.93 18.76 -1.97
CA GLN A 98 7.50 19.10 -0.62
C GLN A 98 6.54 20.29 -0.55
N GLU A 99 6.62 21.20 -1.53
CA GLU A 99 5.76 22.36 -1.67
C GLU A 99 4.28 21.98 -1.86
N LEU A 100 3.97 20.73 -2.25
CA LEU A 100 2.61 20.21 -2.33
C LEU A 100 2.14 19.52 -1.03
N HIS A 101 2.98 19.35 -0.03
CA HIS A 101 2.65 18.58 1.19
C HIS A 101 1.47 19.18 1.96
N GLU A 102 1.40 20.51 2.11
CA GLU A 102 0.26 21.15 2.78
C GLU A 102 -1.04 20.95 2.01
N LEU A 103 -0.97 20.96 0.68
CA LEU A 103 -2.13 20.65 -0.15
C LEU A 103 -2.57 19.19 0.00
N CYS A 104 -1.61 18.25 0.12
CA CYS A 104 -1.89 16.84 0.40
C CYS A 104 -2.59 16.65 1.75
N LYS A 105 -2.24 17.43 2.78
CA LYS A 105 -2.92 17.38 4.09
C LYS A 105 -4.33 17.96 4.01
N ARG A 106 -4.50 19.08 3.30
CA ARG A 106 -5.79 19.80 3.20
C ARG A 106 -6.80 19.12 2.28
N TYR A 107 -6.34 18.58 1.14
CA TYR A 107 -7.18 17.96 0.11
C TYR A 107 -6.69 16.56 -0.29
N PRO A 108 -6.53 15.61 0.65
CA PRO A 108 -5.86 14.33 0.39
C PRO A 108 -6.54 13.52 -0.71
N LYS A 109 -7.88 13.47 -0.73
CA LYS A 109 -8.64 12.70 -1.73
C LYS A 109 -8.40 13.23 -3.15
N ILE A 110 -8.37 14.56 -3.31
CA ILE A 110 -8.19 15.22 -4.60
C ILE A 110 -6.74 15.09 -5.04
N VAL A 111 -5.80 15.50 -4.18
CA VAL A 111 -4.37 15.57 -4.54
C VAL A 111 -3.77 14.18 -4.77
N TYR A 112 -4.08 13.20 -3.92
CA TYR A 112 -3.63 11.81 -4.17
C TYR A 112 -4.32 11.22 -5.40
N GLY A 113 -5.57 11.62 -5.67
CA GLY A 113 -6.30 11.24 -6.87
C GLY A 113 -5.63 11.73 -8.15
N ILE A 114 -5.24 13.02 -8.17
CA ILE A 114 -4.45 13.66 -9.23
C ILE A 114 -3.09 12.97 -9.36
N LEU A 115 -2.36 12.82 -8.27
CA LEU A 115 -1.02 12.22 -8.27
C LEU A 115 -1.02 10.86 -8.98
N MET A 116 -1.94 9.96 -8.64
CA MET A 116 -2.04 8.66 -9.32
C MET A 116 -2.49 8.80 -10.77
N ARG A 117 -3.58 9.51 -11.04
CA ARG A 117 -4.13 9.64 -12.40
C ARG A 117 -3.13 10.25 -13.38
N GLU A 118 -2.47 11.33 -12.97
CA GLU A 118 -1.53 12.05 -13.83
C GLU A 118 -0.19 11.33 -13.95
N SER A 119 0.19 10.50 -12.97
CA SER A 119 1.33 9.58 -13.09
C SER A 119 1.10 8.58 -14.23
N ALA A 120 -0.03 7.86 -14.18
CA ALA A 120 -0.40 6.92 -15.24
C ALA A 120 -0.52 7.60 -16.60
N ALA A 121 -1.17 8.77 -16.66
CA ALA A 121 -1.36 9.50 -17.90
C ALA A 121 -0.03 9.96 -18.53
N ALA A 122 0.95 10.37 -17.72
CA ALA A 122 2.29 10.75 -18.22
C ALA A 122 3.04 9.53 -18.78
N ILE A 123 3.00 8.39 -18.07
CA ILE A 123 3.64 7.14 -18.51
C ILE A 123 3.01 6.64 -19.81
N LEU A 124 1.68 6.51 -19.86
CA LEU A 124 0.97 6.00 -21.03
C LEU A 124 1.18 6.87 -22.27
N LEU A 125 1.25 8.20 -22.09
CA LEU A 125 1.53 9.13 -23.18
C LEU A 125 2.90 8.83 -23.82
N LEU A 126 3.95 8.70 -23.01
CA LEU A 126 5.30 8.40 -23.51
C LEU A 126 5.41 6.99 -24.07
N CYS A 127 4.73 6.00 -23.46
CA CYS A 127 4.73 4.64 -23.98
C CYS A 127 4.09 4.53 -25.38
N LYS A 128 3.08 5.36 -25.69
CA LYS A 128 2.43 5.36 -27.00
C LYS A 128 3.31 5.96 -28.10
N ASP A 129 4.28 6.82 -27.77
CA ASP A 129 5.17 7.44 -28.75
C ASP A 129 6.08 6.38 -29.41
N LYS A 130 6.03 6.33 -30.75
CA LYS A 130 6.84 5.42 -31.58
C LYS A 130 8.35 5.64 -31.43
N LYS A 131 8.79 6.82 -30.95
CA LYS A 131 10.19 7.09 -30.62
C LYS A 131 10.67 6.30 -29.40
N TYR A 132 9.76 5.84 -28.54
CA TYR A 132 10.06 5.10 -27.32
C TYR A 132 9.55 3.66 -27.41
N LEU A 133 8.36 3.36 -26.85
CA LEU A 133 7.78 2.01 -26.91
C LEU A 133 6.87 1.83 -28.13
N GLY A 134 6.14 2.87 -28.56
CA GLY A 134 5.21 2.78 -29.69
C GLY A 134 3.99 1.87 -29.45
N ALA A 135 3.61 1.65 -28.18
CA ALA A 135 2.55 0.69 -27.85
C ALA A 135 1.74 1.08 -26.61
N ASN A 136 0.55 0.50 -26.48
CA ASN A 136 -0.31 0.67 -25.33
C ASN A 136 0.22 -0.17 -24.16
N ALA A 137 0.82 0.49 -23.17
CA ALA A 137 1.32 -0.13 -21.95
C ALA A 137 0.21 -0.42 -20.93
N GLY A 138 0.53 -1.21 -19.91
CA GLY A 138 -0.30 -1.49 -18.74
C GLY A 138 0.43 -1.03 -17.48
N ILE A 139 -0.31 -0.56 -16.47
CA ILE A 139 0.30 -0.01 -15.25
C ILE A 139 -0.46 -0.51 -14.03
N MET A 140 0.26 -1.01 -13.03
CA MET A 140 -0.21 -1.09 -11.64
C MET A 140 0.42 0.01 -10.81
N GLU A 141 -0.41 0.80 -10.16
CA GLU A 141 0.03 1.88 -9.30
C GLU A 141 -0.30 1.58 -7.85
N VAL A 142 0.62 1.91 -6.94
CA VAL A 142 0.39 1.89 -5.50
C VAL A 142 0.82 3.23 -4.91
N LEU A 143 -0.13 3.92 -4.28
CA LEU A 143 0.15 5.14 -3.53
C LEU A 143 0.93 4.83 -2.25
N HIS A 144 2.00 5.58 -2.01
CA HIS A 144 2.76 5.61 -0.77
C HIS A 144 2.87 7.06 -0.28
N THR A 145 2.76 7.29 1.03
CA THR A 145 2.67 8.65 1.58
C THR A 145 3.69 8.95 2.68
N TRP A 146 4.65 8.06 2.95
CA TRP A 146 5.60 8.26 4.04
C TRP A 146 7.05 7.96 3.69
N THR A 147 7.96 8.61 4.40
CA THR A 147 9.36 8.20 4.51
C THR A 147 9.52 7.09 5.54
N ARG A 148 10.71 6.49 5.63
CA ARG A 148 11.01 5.49 6.67
C ARG A 148 10.91 6.05 8.10
N SER A 149 11.11 7.36 8.27
CA SER A 149 10.91 8.10 9.54
C SER A 149 9.48 8.59 9.75
N GLN A 150 8.54 8.14 8.92
CA GLN A 150 7.11 8.47 8.97
C GLN A 150 6.78 9.93 8.63
N LEU A 151 7.66 10.64 7.92
CA LEU A 151 7.35 11.97 7.41
C LEU A 151 6.50 11.88 6.15
N LEU A 152 5.60 12.85 5.94
CA LEU A 152 4.79 12.94 4.72
C LEU A 152 5.69 13.00 3.48
N HIS A 153 5.50 12.05 2.57
CA HIS A 153 6.22 11.96 1.30
C HIS A 153 5.36 11.25 0.25
N PRO A 154 4.38 11.94 -0.36
CA PRO A 154 3.45 11.34 -1.31
C PRO A 154 4.13 11.02 -2.64
N HIS A 155 4.08 9.75 -3.01
CA HIS A 155 4.59 9.25 -4.28
C HIS A 155 3.83 7.99 -4.71
N VAL A 156 3.97 7.65 -5.99
CA VAL A 156 3.33 6.48 -6.58
C VAL A 156 4.40 5.55 -7.09
N HIS A 157 4.32 4.29 -6.67
CA HIS A 157 5.07 3.21 -7.31
C HIS A 157 4.25 2.66 -8.47
N CYS A 158 4.83 2.68 -9.66
CA CYS A 158 4.20 2.18 -10.87
C CYS A 158 4.99 0.96 -11.36
N LEU A 159 4.33 -0.18 -11.48
CA LEU A 159 4.86 -1.39 -12.13
C LEU A 159 4.37 -1.42 -13.57
N VAL A 160 5.30 -1.42 -14.52
CA VAL A 160 5.00 -1.33 -15.95
C VAL A 160 5.69 -2.49 -16.68
N PRO A 161 4.96 -3.35 -17.42
CA PRO A 161 5.58 -4.36 -18.27
C PRO A 161 6.56 -3.74 -19.27
N ALA A 162 7.65 -4.45 -19.58
CA ALA A 162 8.65 -4.07 -20.59
C ALA A 162 8.13 -4.28 -22.02
N GLY A 163 6.93 -3.76 -22.30
CA GLY A 163 6.24 -3.89 -23.56
C GLY A 163 4.77 -3.48 -23.48
N GLY A 164 4.11 -3.53 -24.62
CA GLY A 164 2.69 -3.22 -24.73
C GLY A 164 2.07 -3.69 -26.04
N LEU A 165 0.77 -3.44 -26.20
CA LEU A 165 0.03 -3.82 -27.40
C LEU A 165 0.07 -2.71 -28.45
N THR A 166 0.52 -3.03 -29.66
CA THR A 166 0.39 -2.14 -30.83
C THR A 166 -1.08 -1.93 -31.20
N GLU A 167 -1.36 -1.02 -32.13
CA GLU A 167 -2.72 -0.81 -32.64
C GLU A 167 -3.27 -2.06 -33.36
N ASN A 168 -2.39 -2.84 -34.01
CA ASN A 168 -2.71 -4.13 -34.63
C ASN A 168 -2.92 -5.25 -33.59
N GLY A 169 -2.61 -4.98 -32.32
CA GLY A 169 -2.78 -5.93 -31.23
C GLY A 169 -1.66 -6.95 -31.09
N ASP A 170 -0.49 -6.66 -31.67
CA ASP A 170 0.74 -7.41 -31.48
C ASP A 170 1.48 -6.95 -30.23
N TRP A 171 2.31 -7.82 -29.66
CA TRP A 171 3.17 -7.46 -28.55
C TRP A 171 4.44 -6.77 -29.02
N GLN A 172 4.62 -5.51 -28.62
CA GLN A 172 5.85 -4.76 -28.80
C GLN A 172 6.66 -4.78 -27.51
N LYS A 173 7.84 -5.44 -27.55
CA LYS A 173 8.80 -5.42 -26.44
C LYS A 173 9.54 -4.07 -26.38
N SER A 174 9.82 -3.57 -25.18
CA SER A 174 10.75 -2.44 -24.99
C SER A 174 12.21 -2.90 -25.08
N ARG A 175 13.14 -1.95 -25.06
CA ARG A 175 14.55 -2.25 -24.76
C ARG A 175 14.66 -2.71 -23.30
N GLU A 176 15.65 -3.54 -22.98
CA GLU A 176 15.76 -4.17 -21.66
C GLU A 176 16.08 -3.18 -20.54
N SER A 177 16.94 -2.19 -20.84
CA SER A 177 17.37 -1.17 -19.89
C SER A 177 16.64 0.16 -20.03
N PHE A 178 15.70 0.28 -20.99
CA PHE A 178 15.06 1.54 -21.32
C PHE A 178 13.60 1.35 -21.77
N LEU A 179 12.70 2.05 -21.08
CA LEU A 179 11.28 2.13 -21.42
C LEU A 179 10.92 3.50 -22.00
N ILE A 180 11.15 4.56 -21.23
CA ILE A 180 10.81 5.94 -21.56
C ILE A 180 11.83 6.91 -20.93
N PRO A 181 12.02 8.12 -21.50
CA PRO A 181 12.98 9.09 -20.96
C PRO A 181 12.46 9.76 -19.68
N VAL A 182 13.18 9.56 -18.57
CA VAL A 182 12.82 10.06 -17.24
C VAL A 182 12.71 11.59 -17.18
N LYS A 183 13.55 12.33 -17.93
CA LYS A 183 13.46 13.81 -17.96
C LYS A 183 12.13 14.28 -18.54
N ALA A 184 11.73 13.74 -19.69
CA ALA A 184 10.44 14.08 -20.30
C ALA A 184 9.27 13.63 -19.42
N LEU A 185 9.38 12.45 -18.77
CA LEU A 185 8.38 11.99 -17.82
C LEU A 185 8.18 12.99 -16.68
N SER A 186 9.26 13.49 -16.10
CA SER A 186 9.21 14.49 -15.03
C SER A 186 8.51 15.78 -15.47
N ASP A 187 8.81 16.29 -16.66
CA ASP A 187 8.22 17.52 -17.18
C ASP A 187 6.74 17.36 -17.52
N ILE A 188 6.37 16.27 -18.20
CA ILE A 188 4.99 15.95 -18.55
C ILE A 188 4.16 15.74 -17.28
N PHE A 189 4.69 14.97 -16.32
CA PHE A 189 4.01 14.73 -15.06
C PHE A 189 3.75 16.03 -14.29
N ARG A 190 4.76 16.90 -14.16
CA ARG A 190 4.62 18.23 -13.55
C ARG A 190 3.52 19.05 -14.24
N ALA A 191 3.54 19.11 -15.57
CA ALA A 191 2.55 19.86 -16.35
C ALA A 191 1.13 19.31 -16.15
N LYS A 192 0.96 17.98 -16.20
CA LYS A 192 -0.34 17.32 -15.98
C LYS A 192 -0.90 17.58 -14.58
N VAL A 193 -0.07 17.45 -13.54
CA VAL A 193 -0.49 17.74 -12.16
C VAL A 193 -0.89 19.21 -12.03
N ARG A 194 -0.09 20.13 -12.59
CA ARG A 194 -0.39 21.56 -12.59
C ARG A 194 -1.76 21.85 -13.19
N ASP A 195 -2.02 21.31 -14.37
CA ASP A 195 -3.25 21.57 -15.12
C ASP A 195 -4.45 20.89 -14.45
N ALA A 196 -4.27 19.71 -13.84
CA ALA A 196 -5.30 19.07 -13.02
C ALA A 196 -5.65 19.90 -11.77
N LEU A 197 -4.66 20.45 -11.06
CA LEU A 197 -4.91 21.33 -9.91
C LEU A 197 -5.64 22.63 -10.30
N LYS A 198 -5.40 23.15 -11.50
CA LYS A 198 -6.16 24.31 -12.02
C LYS A 198 -7.62 23.95 -12.24
N LYS A 199 -7.90 22.78 -12.81
CA LYS A 199 -9.27 22.29 -13.04
C LYS A 199 -10.04 22.08 -11.73
N GLU A 200 -9.36 21.61 -10.69
CA GLU A 200 -9.96 21.46 -9.35
C GLU A 200 -10.06 22.78 -8.56
N GLY A 201 -9.62 23.91 -9.12
CA GLY A 201 -9.68 25.22 -8.45
C GLY A 201 -8.72 25.40 -7.27
N ILE A 202 -7.81 24.45 -7.02
CA ILE A 202 -6.88 24.47 -5.87
C ILE A 202 -5.43 24.81 -6.25
N PHE A 203 -5.18 25.18 -7.50
CA PHE A 203 -3.85 25.55 -7.99
C PHE A 203 -3.21 26.71 -7.22
N ASN A 204 -3.98 27.74 -6.90
CA ASN A 204 -3.48 28.95 -6.21
C ASN A 204 -3.03 28.69 -4.76
N ALA A 205 -3.40 27.54 -4.19
CA ALA A 205 -2.93 27.11 -2.87
C ALA A 205 -1.52 26.49 -2.90
N VAL A 206 -0.93 26.30 -4.09
CA VAL A 206 0.44 25.77 -4.24
C VAL A 206 1.44 26.92 -4.39
N PRO A 207 2.51 26.96 -3.59
CA PRO A 207 3.57 27.95 -3.76
C PRO A 207 4.16 27.95 -5.17
N SER A 208 4.35 29.13 -5.76
CA SER A 208 4.85 29.26 -7.14
C SER A 208 6.20 28.56 -7.38
N ARG A 209 7.03 28.46 -6.34
CA ARG A 209 8.31 27.72 -6.34
C ARG A 209 8.15 26.26 -6.74
N ALA A 210 7.04 25.60 -6.40
CA ALA A 210 6.75 24.21 -6.76
C ALA A 210 6.83 23.98 -8.28
N TRP A 211 6.52 25.01 -9.08
CA TRP A 211 6.51 24.94 -10.53
C TRP A 211 7.85 25.32 -11.17
N LYS A 212 8.70 26.04 -10.43
CA LYS A 212 10.03 26.49 -10.89
C LYS A 212 11.13 25.46 -10.63
N ILE A 213 10.97 24.63 -9.59
CA ILE A 213 11.92 23.56 -9.29
C ILE A 213 11.80 22.40 -10.29
N ARG A 214 12.89 21.63 -10.42
CA ARG A 214 12.89 20.40 -11.19
C ARG A 214 12.19 19.29 -10.42
N TRP A 215 11.15 18.72 -11.01
CA TRP A 215 10.52 17.50 -10.48
C TRP A 215 11.38 16.31 -10.84
N VAL A 216 11.47 15.34 -9.94
CA VAL A 216 12.29 14.14 -10.13
C VAL A 216 11.39 12.92 -10.11
N THR A 217 11.36 12.24 -11.26
CA THR A 217 10.80 10.89 -11.38
C THR A 217 11.93 9.89 -11.51
N TYR A 218 11.60 8.62 -11.29
CA TYR A 218 12.53 7.52 -11.38
C TYR A 218 11.95 6.43 -12.28
N ALA A 219 12.80 5.79 -13.07
CA ALA A 219 12.45 4.58 -13.81
C ALA A 219 13.67 3.66 -13.78
N LYS A 220 13.50 2.40 -13.35
CA LYS A 220 14.55 1.39 -13.49
C LYS A 220 13.99 0.07 -13.97
N PRO A 221 14.74 -0.66 -14.82
CA PRO A 221 14.41 -2.03 -15.14
C PRO A 221 14.50 -2.88 -13.88
N SER A 222 13.60 -3.83 -13.79
CA SER A 222 13.55 -4.79 -12.70
C SER A 222 14.33 -6.03 -13.07
N VAL A 223 15.65 -5.93 -12.88
CA VAL A 223 16.60 -7.01 -13.21
C VAL A 223 16.34 -8.28 -12.36
N GLN A 224 15.65 -8.13 -11.24
CA GLN A 224 15.35 -9.20 -10.29
C GLN A 224 14.13 -10.06 -10.67
N GLY A 225 13.48 -9.80 -11.80
CA GLY A 225 12.30 -10.53 -12.27
C GLY A 225 10.98 -10.05 -11.65
N ALA A 226 9.87 -10.33 -12.33
CA ALA A 226 8.53 -9.78 -12.04
C ALA A 226 8.07 -10.05 -10.59
N ASN A 227 8.34 -11.25 -10.07
CA ASN A 227 7.96 -11.65 -8.72
C ASN A 227 8.61 -10.82 -7.61
N LYS A 228 9.92 -10.57 -7.70
CA LYS A 228 10.62 -9.77 -6.69
C LYS A 228 10.12 -8.32 -6.68
N VAL A 229 9.67 -7.80 -7.82
CA VAL A 229 9.07 -6.47 -7.90
C VAL A 229 7.66 -6.46 -7.35
N LEU A 230 6.88 -7.50 -7.63
CA LEU A 230 5.54 -7.63 -7.09
C LEU A 230 5.58 -7.78 -5.56
N GLU A 231 6.51 -8.57 -5.03
CA GLU A 231 6.80 -8.66 -3.59
C GLU A 231 7.27 -7.32 -3.02
N TYR A 232 8.15 -6.63 -3.74
CA TYR A 232 8.57 -5.27 -3.37
C TYR A 232 7.36 -4.34 -3.26
N LEU A 233 6.45 -4.38 -4.26
CA LEU A 233 5.27 -3.53 -4.35
C LEU A 233 4.22 -3.88 -3.28
N ALA A 234 4.05 -5.17 -2.99
CA ALA A 234 3.14 -5.69 -1.97
C ALA A 234 3.43 -5.12 -0.59
N ARG A 235 4.72 -4.85 -0.29
CA ARG A 235 5.13 -4.14 0.93
C ARG A 235 4.61 -2.71 1.03
N TYR A 236 4.09 -2.12 -0.04
CA TYR A 236 3.47 -0.79 -0.03
C TYR A 236 1.96 -0.86 -0.12
N VAL A 237 1.38 -2.00 -0.47
CA VAL A 237 -0.06 -2.17 -0.60
C VAL A 237 -0.76 -2.14 0.76
N PHE A 238 -0.39 -3.06 1.67
CA PHE A 238 -1.08 -3.23 2.97
C PHE A 238 -0.25 -2.79 4.17
N LYS A 239 0.99 -2.35 3.96
CA LYS A 239 1.87 -1.94 5.05
C LYS A 239 1.34 -0.66 5.71
N SER A 240 1.22 -0.73 7.04
CA SER A 240 1.04 0.44 7.89
C SER A 240 2.31 1.30 7.89
N SER A 241 2.19 2.58 8.25
CA SER A 241 3.32 3.50 8.35
C SER A 241 4.47 2.89 9.16
N ILE A 242 4.13 2.29 10.31
CA ILE A 242 5.05 1.63 11.22
C ILE A 242 4.64 0.16 11.51
N SER A 243 5.63 -0.72 11.74
CA SER A 243 5.40 -2.08 12.24
C SER A 243 5.48 -2.12 13.77
N ASN A 244 4.74 -3.03 14.42
CA ASN A 244 4.80 -3.23 15.87
C ASN A 244 6.24 -3.48 16.37
N SER A 245 7.02 -4.28 15.64
CA SER A 245 8.44 -4.57 15.93
C SER A 245 9.38 -3.36 15.86
N ASN A 246 8.92 -2.21 15.40
CA ASN A 246 9.68 -0.97 15.35
C ASN A 246 9.31 0.01 16.48
N ILE A 247 8.26 -0.26 17.25
CA ILE A 247 7.94 0.48 18.47
C ILE A 247 8.78 -0.12 19.59
N LEU A 248 9.65 0.70 20.18
CA LEU A 248 10.65 0.26 21.15
C LEU A 248 10.28 0.62 22.58
N ASN A 249 9.60 1.75 22.79
CA ASN A 249 9.16 2.18 24.11
C ASN A 249 7.89 3.04 24.03
N ILE A 250 7.04 2.92 25.06
CA ILE A 250 5.86 3.77 25.29
C ILE A 250 5.96 4.23 26.75
N ASN A 251 6.32 5.48 26.97
CA ASN A 251 6.40 6.06 28.31
C ASN A 251 5.15 6.88 28.59
N GLN A 252 4.26 6.36 29.44
CA GLN A 252 3.02 7.05 29.82
C GLN A 252 3.27 8.25 30.75
N LEU A 253 4.33 8.22 31.56
CA LEU A 253 4.67 9.31 32.49
C LEU A 253 5.20 10.53 31.74
N THR A 254 6.17 10.33 30.83
CA THR A 254 6.72 11.44 30.02
C THR A 254 5.89 11.73 28.77
N LYS A 255 4.87 10.91 28.47
CA LYS A 255 4.06 10.95 27.25
C LYS A 255 4.93 10.90 25.98
N GLU A 256 5.85 9.94 25.93
CA GLU A 256 6.79 9.78 24.80
C GLU A 256 6.72 8.39 24.19
N VAL A 257 6.98 8.32 22.89
CA VAL A 257 7.06 7.08 22.13
C VAL A 257 8.42 7.01 21.44
N THR A 258 9.16 5.93 21.69
CA THR A 258 10.43 5.64 21.01
C THR A 258 10.21 4.58 19.95
N PHE A 259 10.66 4.83 18.73
CA PHE A 259 10.63 3.88 17.64
C PHE A 259 11.94 3.86 16.85
N ARG A 260 12.16 2.80 16.07
CA ARG A 260 13.30 2.72 15.14
C ARG A 260 12.88 2.80 13.68
N TYR A 261 13.79 3.32 12.87
CA TYR A 261 13.67 3.35 11.42
C TYR A 261 15.04 3.09 10.78
N CYS A 262 15.05 2.63 9.52
CA CYS A 262 16.28 2.35 8.80
C CYS A 262 16.65 3.55 7.91
N ASP A 263 17.61 4.35 8.35
CA ASP A 263 18.23 5.41 7.56
C ASP A 263 19.11 4.81 6.44
N HIS A 264 19.10 5.43 5.26
CA HIS A 264 19.85 4.91 4.11
C HIS A 264 21.36 4.99 4.31
N LYS A 265 21.86 5.97 5.05
CA LYS A 265 23.30 6.20 5.28
C LYS A 265 23.76 5.60 6.60
N LYS A 266 22.93 5.70 7.64
CA LYS A 266 23.31 5.35 9.02
C LYS A 266 22.75 4.00 9.51
N GLY A 267 22.00 3.28 8.67
CA GLY A 267 21.37 2.02 9.08
C GLY A 267 20.24 2.24 10.10
N TRP A 268 20.05 1.32 11.04
CA TRP A 268 19.00 1.43 12.04
C TRP A 268 19.26 2.60 13.01
N GLN A 269 18.29 3.49 13.11
CA GLN A 269 18.29 4.66 13.98
C GLN A 269 17.08 4.61 14.92
N LYS A 270 17.17 5.28 16.07
CA LYS A 270 16.07 5.45 17.03
C LYS A 270 15.61 6.91 17.02
N MET A 271 14.33 7.12 17.27
CA MET A 271 13.72 8.44 17.43
C MET A 271 12.70 8.36 18.56
N THR A 272 12.72 9.35 19.44
CA THR A 272 11.70 9.58 20.45
C THR A 272 10.93 10.84 20.07
N LEU A 273 9.60 10.77 20.15
CA LEU A 273 8.69 11.90 19.97
C LEU A 273 7.74 11.95 21.14
N SER A 274 7.13 13.11 21.39
CA SER A 274 5.92 13.14 22.22
C SER A 274 4.84 12.25 21.60
N ALA A 275 3.97 11.69 22.43
CA ALA A 275 2.86 10.85 22.00
C ALA A 275 1.97 11.57 20.98
N GLU A 276 1.71 12.86 21.18
CA GLU A 276 0.94 13.70 20.27
C GLU A 276 1.60 13.79 18.89
N GLN A 277 2.90 14.13 18.83
CA GLN A 277 3.65 14.21 17.58
C GLN A 277 3.72 12.85 16.87
N PHE A 278 3.89 11.77 17.63
CA PHE A 278 3.89 10.42 17.08
C PHE A 278 2.52 10.07 16.48
N ILE A 279 1.42 10.30 17.22
CA ILE A 279 0.06 10.05 16.74
C ILE A 279 -0.22 10.85 15.47
N ALA A 280 0.02 12.17 15.49
CA ALA A 280 -0.17 13.05 14.34
C ALA A 280 0.61 12.54 13.11
N ARG A 281 1.85 12.11 13.34
CA ARG A 281 2.74 11.57 12.30
C ARG A 281 2.23 10.24 11.73
N ILE A 282 1.53 9.42 12.50
CA ILE A 282 0.99 8.14 12.04
C ILE A 282 -0.37 8.32 11.35
N ILE A 283 -1.29 9.11 11.91
CA ILE A 283 -2.65 9.25 11.37
C ILE A 283 -2.71 10.04 10.05
N GLN A 284 -1.74 10.92 9.76
CA GLN A 284 -1.66 11.63 8.47
C GLN A 284 -1.54 10.69 7.26
N HIS A 285 -1.16 9.43 7.48
CA HIS A 285 -1.05 8.40 6.43
C HIS A 285 -2.34 7.59 6.25
N MET A 286 -3.38 7.87 7.04
CA MET A 286 -4.71 7.31 6.81
C MET A 286 -5.30 7.89 5.53
N LEU A 287 -5.67 7.00 4.62
CA LEU A 287 -6.28 7.40 3.35
C LEU A 287 -7.77 7.70 3.55
N PRO A 288 -8.32 8.71 2.85
CA PRO A 288 -9.73 9.04 2.91
C PRO A 288 -10.64 7.82 2.69
N LYS A 289 -11.84 7.87 3.28
CA LYS A 289 -12.86 6.82 3.09
C LYS A 289 -13.13 6.58 1.60
N GLY A 290 -13.12 5.32 1.18
CA GLY A 290 -13.31 4.91 -0.21
C GLY A 290 -12.14 5.19 -1.16
N PHE A 291 -11.01 5.73 -0.68
CA PHE A 291 -9.86 5.98 -1.54
C PHE A 291 -9.20 4.65 -1.97
N GLN A 292 -9.05 4.47 -3.28
CA GLN A 292 -8.38 3.34 -3.90
C GLN A 292 -6.86 3.59 -3.93
N LYS A 293 -6.14 2.90 -3.03
CA LYS A 293 -4.68 2.97 -2.90
C LYS A 293 -3.93 2.30 -4.06
N ILE A 294 -4.55 1.27 -4.63
CA ILE A 294 -4.05 0.55 -5.81
C ILE A 294 -4.93 0.92 -7.00
N ARG A 295 -4.32 1.24 -8.13
CA ARG A 295 -5.05 1.52 -9.37
C ARG A 295 -4.40 0.81 -10.55
N TYR A 296 -5.22 0.51 -11.55
CA TYR A 296 -4.81 -0.24 -12.73
C TYR A 296 -5.18 0.56 -13.99
N TYR A 297 -4.20 0.75 -14.87
CA TYR A 297 -4.36 1.53 -16.10
C TYR A 297 -3.86 0.77 -17.31
N GLY A 298 -4.22 1.27 -18.49
CA GLY A 298 -3.90 0.61 -19.75
C GLY A 298 -4.55 -0.78 -19.84
N PHE A 299 -3.83 -1.77 -20.34
CA PHE A 299 -4.36 -3.13 -20.46
C PHE A 299 -4.50 -3.88 -19.11
N TRP A 300 -3.96 -3.35 -18.00
CA TRP A 300 -4.20 -3.90 -16.65
C TRP A 300 -5.53 -3.45 -16.06
N ASN A 301 -6.21 -2.47 -16.67
CA ASN A 301 -7.52 -2.04 -16.22
C ASN A 301 -8.53 -3.21 -16.30
N SER A 302 -9.36 -3.37 -15.28
CA SER A 302 -10.33 -4.48 -15.18
C SER A 302 -11.34 -4.54 -16.32
N SER A 303 -11.61 -3.41 -17.01
CA SER A 303 -12.45 -3.38 -18.21
C SER A 303 -11.75 -3.97 -19.46
N LYS A 304 -10.44 -4.23 -19.39
CA LYS A 304 -9.61 -4.72 -20.50
C LYS A 304 -9.16 -6.17 -20.30
N LYS A 305 -9.91 -6.96 -19.51
CA LYS A 305 -9.63 -8.38 -19.24
C LYS A 305 -9.37 -9.22 -20.49
N GLU A 306 -10.13 -9.00 -21.57
CA GLU A 306 -9.90 -9.73 -22.83
C GLU A 306 -8.56 -9.38 -23.48
N LYS A 307 -8.12 -8.12 -23.41
CA LYS A 307 -6.78 -7.73 -23.85
C LYS A 307 -5.70 -8.39 -22.99
N MET A 308 -5.92 -8.47 -21.68
CA MET A 308 -4.99 -9.13 -20.77
C MET A 308 -4.85 -10.63 -21.09
N LYS A 309 -5.97 -11.33 -21.33
CA LYS A 309 -5.96 -12.74 -21.79
C LYS A 309 -5.18 -12.91 -23.09
N LYS A 310 -5.40 -12.03 -24.07
CA LYS A 310 -4.63 -12.05 -25.34
C LYS A 310 -3.14 -11.89 -25.10
N ILE A 311 -2.73 -10.95 -24.22
CA ILE A 311 -1.31 -10.75 -23.91
C ILE A 311 -0.72 -11.99 -23.22
N ILE A 312 -1.44 -12.58 -22.27
CA ILE A 312 -1.00 -13.82 -21.60
C ILE A 312 -0.87 -14.96 -22.62
N TYR A 313 -1.79 -15.07 -23.59
CA TYR A 313 -1.67 -16.05 -24.67
C TYR A 313 -0.43 -15.79 -25.55
N LEU A 314 -0.15 -14.53 -25.91
CA LEU A 314 1.01 -14.17 -26.74
C LEU A 314 2.36 -14.38 -26.05
N LEU A 315 2.43 -14.17 -24.73
CA LEU A 315 3.68 -14.23 -23.97
C LEU A 315 3.89 -15.57 -23.25
N GLY A 316 2.83 -16.36 -23.13
CA GLY A 316 2.72 -17.45 -22.16
C GLY A 316 2.49 -16.93 -20.73
N PRO A 317 1.99 -17.79 -19.84
CA PRO A 317 1.90 -17.47 -18.41
C PRO A 317 3.30 -17.27 -17.80
N HIS A 318 3.40 -16.44 -16.77
CA HIS A 318 4.66 -16.31 -16.03
C HIS A 318 5.03 -17.66 -15.37
N PRO A 319 6.31 -18.10 -15.38
CA PRO A 319 6.72 -19.44 -14.91
C PRO A 319 6.32 -19.81 -13.46
N ASP A 320 6.08 -18.80 -12.64
CA ASP A 320 5.71 -18.96 -11.23
C ASP A 320 4.20 -18.78 -10.97
N SER A 321 3.36 -18.65 -11.99
CA SER A 321 1.91 -18.46 -11.82
C SER A 321 1.18 -19.70 -11.27
N SER A 322 1.82 -20.87 -11.27
CA SER A 322 1.25 -22.18 -10.91
C SER A 322 1.68 -22.72 -9.54
N LYS A 323 2.54 -22.03 -8.78
CA LYS A 323 3.13 -22.59 -7.54
C LYS A 323 2.28 -22.42 -6.27
N ASP A 324 1.17 -21.69 -6.34
CA ASP A 324 0.35 -21.36 -5.18
C ASP A 324 -0.98 -22.17 -5.19
N GLU A 325 -0.88 -23.50 -5.13
CA GLU A 325 -2.03 -24.38 -4.83
C GLU A 325 -2.03 -24.77 -3.34
N ASP A 326 -3.04 -24.23 -2.65
CA ASP A 326 -3.79 -24.77 -1.51
C ASP A 326 -3.02 -25.53 -0.41
N SER A 327 -2.43 -24.78 0.53
CA SER A 327 -1.94 -25.32 1.81
C SER A 327 -2.76 -24.86 3.02
N ASP A 328 -4.04 -24.47 2.85
CA ASP A 328 -4.85 -23.89 3.93
C ASP A 328 -5.63 -24.96 4.74
N LYS A 329 -5.13 -26.20 4.83
CA LYS A 329 -5.45 -27.09 5.95
C LYS A 329 -4.52 -26.78 7.12
N LEU A 330 -4.84 -25.72 7.86
CA LEU A 330 -4.19 -25.44 9.14
C LEU A 330 -4.51 -26.56 10.14
N ASN A 331 -3.66 -27.58 10.20
CA ASN A 331 -3.60 -28.48 11.35
C ASN A 331 -3.00 -27.70 12.53
N LEU A 332 -3.83 -26.92 13.23
CA LEU A 332 -3.41 -26.25 14.47
C LEU A 332 -3.17 -27.30 15.56
N LEU A 333 -1.90 -27.52 15.91
CA LEU A 333 -1.55 -28.27 17.11
C LEU A 333 -1.98 -27.50 18.36
N CYS A 334 -2.43 -28.23 19.37
CA CYS A 334 -2.84 -27.64 20.65
C CYS A 334 -1.63 -26.97 21.33
N PRO A 335 -1.73 -25.67 21.69
CA PRO A 335 -0.64 -24.95 22.34
C PRO A 335 -0.37 -25.43 23.77
N HIS A 336 -1.32 -26.15 24.38
CA HIS A 336 -1.20 -26.67 25.74
C HIS A 336 -0.51 -28.04 25.79
N CYS A 337 -0.98 -29.02 24.99
CA CYS A 337 -0.46 -30.38 25.08
C CYS A 337 0.48 -30.77 23.92
N HIS A 338 0.54 -29.97 22.86
CA HIS A 338 1.30 -30.22 21.61
C HIS A 338 1.03 -31.57 20.91
N LYS A 339 0.08 -32.37 21.42
CA LYS A 339 -0.27 -33.72 20.93
C LYS A 339 -1.62 -33.77 20.22
N GLY A 340 -2.54 -32.89 20.60
CA GLY A 340 -3.91 -32.83 20.05
C GLY A 340 -4.03 -31.77 18.96
N GLN A 341 -5.10 -31.87 18.18
CA GLN A 341 -5.47 -30.87 17.18
C GLN A 341 -6.59 -29.98 17.73
N MET A 342 -6.54 -28.70 17.36
CA MET A 342 -7.58 -27.73 17.69
C MET A 342 -8.72 -27.86 16.69
N LEU A 343 -9.89 -28.26 17.17
CA LEU A 343 -11.10 -28.42 16.37
C LEU A 343 -12.05 -27.26 16.63
N PHE A 344 -12.76 -26.83 15.59
CA PHE A 344 -13.81 -25.82 15.74
C PHE A 344 -14.91 -26.32 16.69
N PHE A 345 -15.30 -25.49 17.66
CA PHE A 345 -16.40 -25.77 18.58
C PHE A 345 -17.59 -24.84 18.36
N LYS A 346 -17.38 -23.52 18.47
CA LYS A 346 -18.44 -22.54 18.21
C LYS A 346 -17.90 -21.19 17.73
N SER A 347 -18.75 -20.44 17.05
CA SER A 347 -18.48 -19.04 16.73
C SER A 347 -18.85 -18.11 17.89
N ILE A 348 -18.06 -17.05 18.03
CA ILE A 348 -18.25 -15.96 18.97
C ILE A 348 -18.86 -14.81 18.16
N ILE A 349 -20.06 -14.40 18.54
CA ILE A 349 -20.79 -13.35 17.86
C ILE A 349 -20.06 -12.02 18.11
N ARG A 350 -19.82 -11.30 17.02
CA ARG A 350 -19.28 -9.93 17.06
C ARG A 350 -20.24 -8.98 17.78
N GLU A 351 -19.69 -8.07 18.57
CA GLU A 351 -20.48 -7.00 19.23
C GLU A 351 -21.00 -5.96 18.20
N ARG A 352 -20.39 -5.90 17.01
CA ARG A 352 -20.72 -4.95 15.95
C ARG A 352 -21.47 -5.60 14.78
N TRP A 353 -22.61 -5.03 14.36
CA TRP A 353 -23.39 -5.51 13.20
C TRP A 353 -22.77 -5.23 11.82
N ARG A 354 -21.84 -4.28 11.69
CA ARG A 354 -21.16 -4.00 10.41
C ARG A 354 -20.13 -5.08 10.09
N ALA A 355 -20.22 -5.66 8.89
CA ALA A 355 -19.15 -6.49 8.33
C ALA A 355 -17.83 -5.71 8.30
N PRO A 356 -16.68 -6.36 8.57
CA PRO A 356 -15.39 -5.78 8.20
C PRO A 356 -15.43 -5.42 6.71
N PRO A 357 -14.84 -4.27 6.30
CA PRO A 357 -14.87 -3.80 4.92
C PRO A 357 -14.25 -4.79 3.91
#